data_AF-A0A7S3UMM6-F1
#
_entry.id   AF-A0A7S3UMM6-F1
#
_cell.length_a   1.000
_cell.length_b   1.000
_cell.length_c   1.000
_cell.angle_alpha   90.00
_cell.angle_beta   90.00
_cell.angle_gamma   90.00
#
_symmetry.space_group_name_H-M   'P 1'
#
loop_
_entity.id
_entity.type
_entity.pdbx_description
1 polymer ?
#
loop_
_entity_poly.entity_id
_entity_poly.type
_entity_poly.pdbx_seq_one_letter_code
_entity_poly.pdbx_strand_id
1 'polypeptide(L)'
;MAVQKAFETLGDVKKKRAYDSVLDFDETIPTGDEEGDFYEIYGPVFVLNARFSVKHPVPKLGDDDTPIGKVEHFYSFWTKFESWRDFSLDTSEFNLDEADSRMEKRWMMKENERLAKAKKKEEYLRLSRLVEGARA
;
A
#
# COMPACT_ATOMS: atom_id res chain seq x y z
N MET A 1 28.42 -3.62 11.95
CA MET A 1 27.55 -2.45 11.66
C MET A 1 26.22 -2.85 11.01
N ALA A 2 26.18 -3.81 10.07
CA ALA A 2 24.91 -4.23 9.43
C ALA A 2 23.86 -4.77 10.42
N VAL A 3 24.27 -5.59 11.39
CA VAL A 3 23.37 -6.14 12.43
C VAL A 3 22.72 -5.04 13.28
N GLN A 4 23.51 -4.03 13.67
CA GLN A 4 23.01 -2.90 14.46
C GLN A 4 21.97 -2.09 13.66
N LYS A 5 22.27 -1.78 12.39
CA LYS A 5 21.35 -1.05 11.51
C LYS A 5 20.05 -1.84 11.27
N ALA A 6 20.15 -3.16 11.10
CA ALA A 6 18.98 -4.03 10.97
C ALA A 6 18.11 -4.00 12.24
N PHE A 7 18.71 -4.07 13.43
CA PHE A 7 18.00 -3.99 14.70
C PHE A 7 17.26 -2.64 14.86
N GLU A 8 17.93 -1.54 14.53
CA GLU A 8 17.34 -0.19 14.61
C GLU A 8 16.19 0.04 13.62
N THR A 9 16.29 -0.50 12.41
CA THR A 9 15.23 -0.38 11.40
C THR A 9 14.07 -1.31 11.68
N LEU A 10 14.32 -2.58 11.99
CA LEU A 10 13.27 -3.59 12.16
C LEU A 10 12.62 -3.56 13.55
N GLY A 11 13.31 -3.01 14.56
CA GLY A 11 12.79 -2.86 15.93
C GLY A 11 11.80 -1.70 16.08
N ASP A 12 11.87 -0.67 15.23
CA ASP A 12 10.90 0.43 15.21
C ASP A 12 9.81 0.16 14.17
N VAL A 13 8.55 0.15 14.61
CA VAL A 13 7.40 -0.19 13.75
C VAL A 13 7.26 0.76 12.56
N LYS A 14 7.54 2.06 12.71
CA LYS A 14 7.43 3.03 11.62
C LYS A 14 8.55 2.81 10.61
N LYS A 15 9.80 2.68 11.09
CA LYS A 15 10.95 2.41 10.21
C LYS A 15 10.81 1.09 9.47
N LYS A 16 10.34 0.05 10.16
CA LYS A 16 10.04 -1.24 9.55
C LYS A 16 8.97 -1.12 8.48
N ARG A 17 7.84 -0.45 8.75
CA ARG A 17 6.78 -0.25 7.74
C ARG A 17 7.27 0.54 6.53
N ALA A 18 8.05 1.60 6.75
CA ALA A 18 8.64 2.36 5.67
C ALA A 18 9.59 1.49 4.84
N TYR A 19 10.44 0.69 5.49
CA TYR A 19 11.31 -0.29 4.82
C TYR A 19 10.51 -1.33 4.01
N ASP A 20 9.54 -1.99 4.64
CA ASP A 20 8.70 -3.02 4.03
C ASP A 20 7.85 -2.48 2.85
N SER A 21 7.65 -1.16 2.77
CA SER A 21 6.89 -0.49 1.71
C SER A 21 7.72 -0.22 0.44
N VAL A 22 9.06 -0.29 0.53
CA VAL A 22 10.01 -0.12 -0.59
C VAL A 22 10.48 -1.46 -1.15
N LEU A 23 10.23 -2.57 -0.44
CA LEU A 23 10.54 -3.89 -0.95
C LEU A 23 9.71 -4.20 -2.19
N ASP A 24 10.29 -5.00 -3.09
CA ASP A 24 9.65 -5.44 -4.33
C ASP A 24 8.24 -5.98 -4.06
N PHE A 25 7.29 -5.40 -4.78
CA PHE A 25 5.88 -5.72 -4.70
C PHE A 25 5.27 -5.59 -6.09
N ASP A 26 4.51 -6.59 -6.51
CA ASP A 26 3.80 -6.53 -7.76
C ASP A 26 2.58 -5.61 -7.62
N GLU A 27 2.69 -4.42 -8.21
CA GLU A 27 1.64 -3.41 -8.21
C GLU A 27 0.65 -3.59 -9.36
N THR A 28 0.85 -4.58 -10.22
CA THR A 28 -0.02 -4.85 -11.37
C THR A 28 -1.44 -5.14 -10.90
N ILE A 29 -2.41 -4.46 -11.54
CA ILE A 29 -3.84 -4.70 -11.34
C ILE A 29 -4.44 -5.10 -12.68
N PRO A 30 -5.46 -5.99 -12.71
CA PRO A 30 -6.14 -6.34 -13.95
C PRO A 30 -6.78 -5.11 -14.60
N THR A 31 -6.79 -5.05 -15.93
CA THR A 31 -7.43 -3.99 -16.71
C THR A 31 -8.93 -4.23 -16.91
N GLY A 32 -9.37 -5.48 -16.73
CA GLY A 32 -10.75 -5.92 -16.97
C GLY A 32 -10.97 -6.52 -18.36
N ASP A 33 -9.95 -6.50 -19.23
CA ASP A 33 -10.00 -7.07 -20.58
C ASP A 33 -9.34 -8.45 -20.67
N GLU A 34 -8.84 -8.96 -19.54
CA GLU A 34 -8.15 -10.25 -19.49
C GLU A 34 -9.10 -11.42 -19.77
N GLU A 35 -8.68 -12.32 -20.65
CA GLU A 35 -9.36 -13.59 -20.87
C GLU A 35 -9.00 -14.57 -19.73
N GLY A 36 -10.00 -15.00 -18.95
CA GLY A 36 -9.79 -16.00 -17.90
C GLY A 36 -10.90 -16.01 -16.86
N ASP A 37 -10.74 -16.86 -15.84
CA ASP A 37 -11.65 -16.91 -14.70
C ASP A 37 -11.45 -15.69 -13.78
N PHE A 38 -12.57 -15.07 -13.38
CA PHE A 38 -12.56 -13.87 -12.54
C PHE A 38 -11.82 -14.07 -11.21
N TYR A 39 -12.05 -15.20 -10.53
CA TYR A 39 -11.44 -15.48 -9.23
C TYR A 39 -9.96 -15.80 -9.36
N GLU A 40 -9.55 -16.44 -10.45
CA GLU A 40 -8.15 -16.69 -10.78
C GLU A 40 -7.39 -15.39 -11.10
N ILE A 41 -8.03 -14.43 -11.76
CA ILE A 41 -7.42 -13.13 -12.12
C ILE A 41 -7.37 -12.20 -10.90
N TYR A 42 -8.50 -11.95 -10.24
CA TYR A 42 -8.60 -10.94 -9.18
C TYR A 42 -8.25 -11.47 -7.79
N GLY A 43 -8.51 -12.75 -7.51
CA GLY A 43 -8.29 -13.36 -6.20
C GLY A 43 -6.86 -13.20 -5.69
N PRO A 44 -5.83 -13.59 -6.47
CA PRO A 44 -4.43 -13.43 -6.08
C PRO A 44 -4.05 -11.98 -5.82
N VAL A 45 -4.56 -11.04 -6.63
CA VAL A 45 -4.26 -9.61 -6.50
C VAL A 45 -4.82 -9.05 -5.20
N PHE A 46 -6.06 -9.39 -4.82
CA PHE A 46 -6.61 -8.97 -3.51
C PHE A 46 -5.87 -9.60 -2.33
N VAL A 47 -5.50 -10.88 -2.41
CA VAL A 47 -4.71 -11.56 -1.37
C VAL A 47 -3.34 -10.89 -1.20
N LEU A 48 -2.69 -10.55 -2.31
CA LEU A 48 -1.39 -9.91 -2.31
C LEU A 48 -1.46 -8.52 -1.66
N ASN A 49 -2.47 -7.71 -2.01
CA ASN A 49 -2.69 -6.39 -1.43
C ASN A 49 -3.14 -6.43 0.04
N ALA A 50 -3.80 -7.51 0.48
CA ALA A 50 -4.29 -7.68 1.85
C ALA A 50 -3.16 -7.63 2.89
N ARG A 51 -1.91 -7.94 2.50
CA ARG A 51 -0.73 -7.83 3.37
C ARG A 51 -0.55 -6.43 3.97
N PHE A 52 -1.03 -5.41 3.25
CA PHE A 52 -0.91 -4.02 3.66
C PHE A 52 -2.07 -3.52 4.51
N SER A 53 -3.04 -4.37 4.85
CA SER A 53 -4.19 -3.93 5.63
C SER A 53 -3.85 -3.63 7.08
N VAL A 54 -4.38 -2.54 7.61
CA VAL A 54 -4.38 -2.23 9.05
C VAL A 54 -5.41 -3.10 9.79
N LYS A 55 -6.52 -3.45 9.13
CA LYS A 55 -7.67 -4.11 9.75
C LYS A 55 -7.66 -5.61 9.43
N HIS A 56 -7.86 -6.42 10.47
CA HIS A 56 -7.95 -7.88 10.34
C HIS A 56 -9.20 -8.41 11.06
N PRO A 57 -9.79 -9.53 10.60
CA PRO A 57 -9.42 -10.31 9.41
C PRO A 57 -9.79 -9.61 8.09
N VAL A 58 -9.03 -9.88 7.04
CA VAL A 58 -9.33 -9.39 5.68
C VAL A 58 -10.30 -10.37 5.00
N PRO A 59 -11.46 -9.93 4.50
CA PRO A 59 -12.39 -10.80 3.79
C PRO A 59 -11.77 -11.25 2.46
N LYS A 60 -12.04 -12.51 2.09
CA LYS A 60 -11.65 -13.09 0.80
C LYS A 60 -12.68 -12.75 -0.28
N LEU A 61 -12.25 -12.79 -1.53
CA LEU A 61 -13.11 -12.54 -2.69
C LEU A 61 -14.29 -13.52 -2.75
N GLY A 62 -14.03 -14.82 -2.50
CA GLY A 62 -15.05 -15.86 -2.53
C GLY A 62 -15.01 -16.65 -3.83
N ASP A 63 -16.18 -17.15 -4.21
CA ASP A 63 -16.50 -18.01 -5.35
C ASP A 63 -17.99 -17.79 -5.76
N ASP A 64 -18.46 -18.52 -6.78
CA ASP A 64 -19.84 -18.41 -7.29
C ASP A 64 -20.92 -18.78 -6.28
N ASP A 65 -20.57 -19.60 -5.29
CA ASP A 65 -21.48 -20.03 -4.22
C ASP A 65 -21.47 -19.07 -3.02
N THR A 66 -20.67 -18.00 -3.08
CA THR A 66 -20.51 -17.07 -1.96
C THR A 66 -21.79 -16.24 -1.75
N PRO A 67 -22.41 -16.29 -0.55
CA PRO A 67 -23.62 -15.53 -0.27
C PRO A 67 -23.44 -14.03 -0.45
N ILE A 68 -24.46 -13.35 -0.99
CA ILE A 68 -24.42 -11.92 -1.29
C ILE A 68 -23.96 -11.04 -0.12
N GLY A 69 -24.34 -11.37 1.12
CA GLY A 69 -23.91 -10.61 2.30
C GLY A 69 -22.39 -10.67 2.55
N LYS A 70 -21.72 -11.76 2.16
CA LYS A 70 -20.26 -11.86 2.21
C LYS A 70 -19.60 -11.05 1.09
N VAL A 71 -20.20 -11.06 -0.10
CA VAL A 71 -19.76 -10.25 -1.25
C VAL A 71 -19.84 -8.76 -0.92
N GLU A 72 -20.97 -8.30 -0.36
CA GLU A 72 -21.14 -6.92 0.10
C GLU A 72 -20.13 -6.55 1.20
N HIS A 73 -19.88 -7.45 2.15
CA HIS A 73 -18.88 -7.22 3.19
C HIS A 73 -17.46 -7.09 2.63
N PHE A 74 -17.07 -7.96 1.71
CA PHE A 74 -15.78 -7.89 1.00
C PHE A 74 -15.60 -6.52 0.35
N TYR A 75 -16.60 -6.09 -0.42
CA TYR A 75 -16.56 -4.84 -1.14
C TYR A 75 -16.65 -3.59 -0.23
N SER A 76 -17.38 -3.66 0.88
CA SER A 76 -17.40 -2.63 1.92
C SER A 76 -16.06 -2.50 2.64
N PHE A 77 -15.35 -3.61 2.85
CA PHE A 77 -14.01 -3.60 3.42
C PHE A 77 -13.00 -2.91 2.50
N TRP A 78 -12.97 -3.29 1.21
CA TRP A 78 -11.99 -2.77 0.26
C TRP A 78 -12.23 -1.31 -0.13
N THR A 79 -13.48 -0.85 -0.18
CA THR A 79 -13.79 0.57 -0.35
C THR A 79 -13.34 1.43 0.83
N LYS A 80 -13.22 0.84 2.03
CA LYS A 80 -12.74 1.49 3.25
C LYS A 80 -11.36 0.96 3.66
N PHE A 81 -10.57 0.50 2.69
CA PHE A 81 -9.28 -0.12 2.94
C PHE A 81 -8.34 0.88 3.60
N GLU A 82 -7.73 0.47 4.70
CA GLU A 82 -6.71 1.26 5.40
C GLU A 82 -5.37 0.56 5.21
N SER A 83 -4.48 1.19 4.45
CA SER A 83 -3.14 0.67 4.18
C SER A 83 -2.14 1.19 5.21
N TRP A 84 -1.35 0.29 5.81
CA TRP A 84 -0.23 0.68 6.66
C TRP A 84 1.01 1.10 5.86
N ARG A 85 1.01 0.99 4.52
CA ARG A 85 2.14 1.41 3.68
C ARG A 85 2.55 2.84 3.98
N ASP A 86 3.86 3.02 4.03
CA ASP A 86 4.54 4.26 4.33
C ASP A 86 5.64 4.50 3.28
N PHE A 87 5.42 5.51 2.44
CA PHE A 87 6.31 5.85 1.33
C PHE A 87 7.39 6.86 1.73
N SER A 88 7.50 7.22 3.01
CA SER A 88 8.48 8.21 3.47
C SER A 88 9.92 7.83 3.12
N LEU A 89 10.29 6.56 3.20
CA LEU A 89 11.63 6.09 2.83
C LEU A 89 11.88 6.17 1.31
N ASP A 90 10.88 5.82 0.51
CA ASP A 90 10.91 5.82 -0.95
C ASP A 90 11.01 7.24 -1.54
N THR A 91 10.37 8.21 -0.89
CA THR A 91 10.30 9.60 -1.36
C THR A 91 11.22 10.56 -0.60
N SER A 92 12.17 10.05 0.18
CA SER A 92 13.16 10.87 0.88
C SER A 92 14.24 11.35 -0.09
N GLU A 93 13.85 12.26 -0.99
CA GLU A 93 14.76 12.87 -1.99
C GLU A 93 15.77 13.82 -1.33
N PHE A 94 15.35 14.56 -0.30
CA PHE A 94 16.19 15.53 0.39
C PHE A 94 16.80 14.97 1.68
N ASN A 95 18.13 14.99 1.76
CA ASN A 95 18.87 14.64 2.97
C ASN A 95 18.86 15.81 3.98
N LEU A 96 18.20 15.62 5.12
CA LEU A 96 18.02 16.67 6.14
C LEU A 96 19.31 17.06 6.87
N ASP A 97 20.39 16.29 6.71
CA ASP A 97 21.70 16.57 7.28
C ASP A 97 22.55 17.48 6.37
N GLU A 98 22.13 17.67 5.11
CA GLU A 98 22.76 18.57 4.14
C GLU A 98 22.17 19.98 4.15
N ALA A 99 21.16 20.25 4.98
CA ALA A 99 20.54 21.56 5.07
C ALA A 99 21.45 22.59 5.76
N ASP A 100 21.73 23.71 5.10
CA ASP A 100 22.59 24.79 5.59
C ASP A 100 21.88 25.70 6.60
N SER A 101 20.54 25.66 6.63
CA SER A 101 19.74 26.48 7.55
C SER A 101 18.53 25.75 8.12
N ARG A 102 18.03 26.25 9.26
CA ARG A 102 16.76 25.75 9.85
C ARG A 102 15.57 25.93 8.89
N MET A 103 15.59 26.96 8.05
CA MET A 103 14.52 27.22 7.09
C MET A 103 14.54 26.18 5.97
N GLU A 104 15.73 25.93 5.42
CA GLU A 104 15.95 24.90 4.39
C GLU A 104 15.58 23.52 4.90
N LYS A 105 16.01 23.15 6.12
CA LYS A 105 15.64 21.88 6.75
C LYS A 105 14.12 21.70 6.86
N ARG A 106 13.39 22.77 7.22
CA ARG A 106 11.91 22.74 7.27
C ARG A 106 11.29 22.58 5.89
N TRP A 107 11.85 23.24 4.88
CA TRP A 107 11.39 23.12 3.50
C TRP A 107 11.61 21.69 2.98
N MET A 108 12.80 21.13 3.16
CA MET A 108 13.14 19.75 2.77
C MET A 108 12.22 18.72 3.45
N MET A 109 11.93 18.88 4.75
CA MET A 109 10.97 18.01 5.46
C MET A 109 9.57 18.08 4.84
N LYS A 110 9.09 19.29 4.53
CA LYS A 110 7.77 19.50 3.94
C LYS A 110 7.69 18.92 2.53
N GLU A 111 8.77 19.03 1.77
CA GLU A 111 8.85 18.51 0.40
C GLU A 111 8.87 16.99 0.40
N ASN A 112 9.69 16.34 1.24
CA ASN A 112 9.65 14.89 1.44
C ASN A 112 8.24 14.40 1.86
N GLU A 113 7.58 15.12 2.78
CA GLU A 113 6.21 14.80 3.20
C GLU A 113 5.20 14.95 2.04
N ARG A 114 5.36 15.98 1.20
CA ARG A 114 4.52 16.20 0.02
C ARG A 114 4.63 15.03 -0.96
N LEU A 115 5.84 14.57 -1.24
CA LEU A 115 6.09 13.44 -2.13
C LEU A 115 5.52 12.14 -1.56
N ALA A 116 5.73 11.88 -0.26
CA ALA A 116 5.17 10.70 0.40
C ALA A 116 3.63 10.66 0.34
N LYS A 117 2.99 11.81 0.53
CA LYS A 117 1.52 11.96 0.40
C LYS A 117 1.05 11.75 -1.03
N ALA A 118 1.82 12.20 -2.03
CA ALA A 118 1.50 12.00 -3.44
C ALA A 118 1.53 10.50 -3.80
N LYS A 119 2.61 9.78 -3.48
CA LYS A 119 2.69 8.32 -3.69
C LYS A 119 1.59 7.57 -2.94
N LYS A 120 1.30 7.95 -1.69
CA LYS A 120 0.19 7.35 -0.94
C LYS A 120 -1.17 7.56 -1.62
N LYS A 121 -1.40 8.73 -2.21
CA LYS A 121 -2.62 9.02 -2.98
C LYS A 121 -2.69 8.18 -4.26
N GLU A 122 -1.59 8.02 -4.97
CA GLU A 122 -1.50 7.16 -6.17
C GLU A 122 -1.80 5.69 -5.83
N GLU A 123 -1.26 5.19 -4.72
CA GLU A 123 -1.57 3.84 -4.21
C GLU A 123 -3.06 3.66 -3.91
N TYR A 124 -3.70 4.64 -3.25
CA TYR A 124 -5.14 4.58 -3.02
C TYR A 124 -5.95 4.63 -4.32
N LEU A 125 -5.50 5.39 -5.32
CA LEU A 125 -6.13 5.41 -6.63
C LEU A 125 -5.99 4.06 -7.34
N ARG A 126 -4.82 3.42 -7.25
CA ARG A 126 -4.59 2.06 -7.77
C ARG A 126 -5.52 1.04 -7.13
N LEU A 127 -5.66 1.06 -5.80
CA LEU A 127 -6.59 0.18 -5.08
C LEU A 127 -8.06 0.48 -5.43
N SER A 128 -8.44 1.75 -5.63
CA SER A 128 -9.80 2.10 -6.09
C SER A 128 -10.08 1.48 -7.44
N ARG A 129 -9.15 1.61 -8.39
CA ARG A 129 -9.27 1.01 -9.74
C ARG A 129 -9.38 -0.51 -9.69
N LEU A 130 -8.61 -1.17 -8.84
CA LEU A 130 -8.72 -2.62 -8.62
C LEU A 130 -10.12 -3.02 -8.16
N VAL A 131 -10.70 -2.28 -7.20
CA VAL A 131 -12.05 -2.55 -6.68
C VAL A 131 -13.12 -2.23 -7.71
N GLU A 132 -12.96 -1.16 -8.48
CA GLU A 132 -13.87 -0.78 -9.56
C GLU A 132 -13.87 -1.82 -10.68
N GLY A 133 -12.69 -2.24 -11.14
CA GLY A 133 -12.54 -3.28 -12.15
C GLY A 133 -13.13 -4.62 -11.73
N ALA A 134 -12.98 -5.00 -10.46
CA ALA A 134 -13.55 -6.25 -9.94
C ALA A 134 -15.08 -6.23 -9.82
N ARG A 135 -15.70 -5.05 -9.79
CA ARG A 135 -17.16 -4.87 -9.67
C ARG A 135 -17.86 -4.67 -11.01
N ALA A 136 -17.12 -4.38 -12.07
CA ALA A 136 -17.63 -4.07 -13.40
C ALA A 136 -18.17 -5.32 -14.09
#